data_AF-A0A5A9N1V9-F1
#
_entry.id   AF-A0A5A9N1V9-F1
#
_cell.length_a   1.000
_cell.length_b   1.000
_cell.length_c   1.000
_cell.angle_alpha   90.00
_cell.angle_beta   90.00
_cell.angle_gamma   90.00
#
_symmetry.space_group_name_H-M   'P 1'
#
loop_
_entity.id
_entity.type
_entity.pdbx_description
1 polymer ?
#
loop_
_entity_poly.entity_id
_entity_poly.type
_entity_poly.pdbx_seq_one_letter_code
_entity_poly.pdbx_strand_id
1 'polypeptide(L)'
;MRVRQAVLMREEVREREKLNEESGGSNQCQTGVLEDNTSTKSDEHLTHPSLSEEERKSVQCKNLTQTLQGIYDVIVSSKGSSGQTLAAPLLNLCSRKRSGSAPVDLSTLQHQLLSGLYESLDAFHSDMLKVFQCAEKYYGCESSVGRNMKQLREVYHNAHQEALTQITNVL
;
A
#
# COMPACT_ATOMS: atom_id res chain seq x y z
N MET A 1 11.78 34.16 -29.18
CA MET A 1 10.98 34.86 -28.15
C MET A 1 11.76 34.88 -26.84
N ARG A 2 12.32 36.04 -26.43
CA ARG A 2 13.31 36.12 -25.34
C ARG A 2 13.05 37.29 -24.36
N VAL A 3 11.79 37.73 -24.25
CA VAL A 3 11.38 39.00 -23.60
C VAL A 3 10.19 38.82 -22.64
N ARG A 4 10.13 37.68 -21.92
CA ARG A 4 9.15 37.44 -20.84
C ARG A 4 9.79 37.27 -19.46
N GLN A 5 11.10 37.52 -19.36
CA GLN A 5 11.90 37.32 -18.15
C GLN A 5 12.71 38.60 -17.87
N ALA A 6 12.01 39.69 -17.53
CA ALA A 6 12.64 41.00 -17.31
C ALA A 6 11.87 42.04 -16.46
N VAL A 7 10.59 41.84 -16.07
CA VAL A 7 9.73 42.98 -15.70
C VAL A 7 9.23 43.03 -14.25
N LEU A 8 9.30 41.98 -13.43
CA LEU A 8 8.77 42.04 -12.05
C LEU A 8 9.51 41.16 -11.01
N MET A 9 10.83 41.08 -11.15
CA MET A 9 11.72 40.96 -10.00
C MET A 9 12.35 42.33 -9.78
N ARG A 10 12.31 42.83 -8.54
CA ARG A 10 12.93 44.09 -8.06
C ARG A 10 12.13 45.40 -8.30
N GLU A 11 11.07 45.56 -7.49
CA GLU A 11 10.78 46.81 -6.78
C GLU A 11 10.28 46.38 -5.39
N GLU A 12 11.19 46.08 -4.47
CA GLU A 12 11.87 47.01 -3.56
C GLU A 12 11.12 47.20 -2.22
N VAL A 13 11.86 46.82 -1.16
CA VAL A 13 12.00 47.55 0.11
C VAL A 13 10.81 47.36 1.09
N ARG A 14 10.96 46.55 2.15
CA ARG A 14 11.75 46.75 3.39
C ARG A 14 11.07 47.80 4.29
N GLU A 15 11.05 47.54 5.61
CA GLU A 15 10.39 48.38 6.63
C GLU A 15 8.84 48.33 6.53
N ARG A 16 8.03 48.48 7.58
CA ARG A 16 8.20 48.49 9.05
C ARG A 16 6.79 48.38 9.68
N GLU A 17 6.72 48.16 10.99
CA GLU A 17 5.73 48.77 11.94
C GLU A 17 4.27 49.00 11.45
N LYS A 18 3.21 48.63 12.18
CA LYS A 18 3.01 48.96 13.60
C LYS A 18 1.72 48.32 14.13
N LEU A 19 1.81 47.83 15.37
CA LEU A 19 0.89 47.97 16.51
C LEU A 19 -0.60 48.33 16.31
N ASN A 20 -1.35 47.79 17.27
CA ASN A 20 -2.39 48.43 18.10
C ASN A 20 -3.87 48.17 17.79
N GLU A 21 -4.51 47.58 18.81
CA GLU A 21 -5.76 48.05 19.47
C GLU A 21 -7.05 48.13 18.62
N GLU A 22 -8.24 48.14 19.23
CA GLU A 22 -8.77 47.63 20.51
C GLU A 22 -10.30 47.74 20.39
N SER A 23 -11.03 46.89 21.12
CA SER A 23 -12.39 47.12 21.67
C SER A 23 -13.13 45.78 21.68
N GLY A 24 -13.73 45.32 22.78
CA GLY A 24 -14.04 46.01 24.04
C GLY A 24 -15.46 45.63 24.45
N GLY A 25 -15.67 45.13 25.67
CA GLY A 25 -17.01 44.65 26.07
C GLY A 25 -17.03 43.77 27.30
N SER A 26 -16.81 44.37 28.49
CA SER A 26 -17.01 43.73 29.78
C SER A 26 -18.49 43.39 30.04
N ASN A 27 -18.77 42.38 30.86
CA ASN A 27 -19.87 42.48 31.84
C ASN A 27 -19.68 41.56 33.05
N GLN A 28 -20.05 42.10 34.21
CA GLN A 28 -19.86 41.56 35.55
C GLN A 28 -21.09 41.92 36.41
N CYS A 29 -21.47 41.17 37.43
CA CYS A 29 -21.06 39.84 37.90
C CYS A 29 -22.20 39.29 38.79
N GLN A 30 -22.07 38.09 39.36
CA GLN A 30 -22.56 37.84 40.74
C GLN A 30 -22.11 36.51 41.36
N THR A 31 -22.00 36.54 42.69
CA THR A 31 -21.59 35.43 43.56
C THR A 31 -22.78 35.01 44.43
N GLY A 32 -23.01 33.69 44.56
CA GLY A 32 -23.95 33.07 45.50
C GLY A 32 -23.64 31.56 45.55
N VAL A 33 -22.93 31.02 46.55
CA VAL A 33 -23.35 30.74 47.95
C VAL A 33 -24.11 29.39 48.07
N LEU A 34 -23.36 28.38 48.52
CA LEU A 34 -23.71 27.18 49.29
C LEU A 34 -24.45 25.97 48.64
N GLU A 35 -23.79 24.81 48.82
CA GLU A 35 -24.30 23.49 49.25
C GLU A 35 -25.63 22.95 48.68
N ASP A 36 -25.60 21.80 47.99
CA ASP A 36 -25.92 20.52 48.64
C ASP A 36 -25.42 19.28 47.84
N ASN A 37 -25.54 18.11 48.46
CA ASN A 37 -25.13 16.78 48.01
C ASN A 37 -25.98 16.17 46.86
N THR A 38 -25.38 15.25 46.09
CA THR A 38 -25.90 13.90 45.71
C THR A 38 -25.19 13.32 44.48
N SER A 39 -25.11 11.99 44.40
CA SER A 39 -24.46 11.22 43.34
C SER A 39 -25.15 11.31 41.97
N THR A 40 -24.37 11.43 40.88
CA THR A 40 -24.74 10.83 39.59
C THR A 40 -23.56 10.54 38.65
N LYS A 41 -23.33 9.24 38.43
CA LYS A 41 -22.94 8.61 37.15
C LYS A 41 -21.96 9.36 36.23
N SER A 42 -20.66 9.07 36.36
CA SER A 42 -19.68 9.27 35.29
C SER A 42 -20.00 8.32 34.12
N ASP A 43 -20.50 8.88 33.02
CA ASP A 43 -21.01 8.12 31.86
C ASP A 43 -20.22 8.47 30.60
N GLU A 44 -18.93 8.12 30.58
CA GLU A 44 -18.10 8.22 29.37
C GLU A 44 -18.51 7.16 28.34
N HIS A 45 -19.66 7.37 27.70
CA HIS A 45 -20.01 6.70 26.46
C HIS A 45 -19.15 7.27 25.32
N LEU A 46 -17.88 6.86 25.31
CA LEU A 46 -17.01 6.91 24.14
C LEU A 46 -17.70 6.15 23.01
N THR A 47 -18.42 6.89 22.18
CA THR A 47 -19.12 6.36 21.02
C THR A 47 -18.07 6.04 19.97
N HIS A 48 -17.55 4.82 20.01
CA HIS A 48 -16.76 4.27 18.92
C HIS A 48 -17.61 4.38 17.64
N PRO A 49 -17.14 5.06 16.57
CA PRO A 49 -17.86 5.09 15.31
C PRO A 49 -17.88 3.67 14.74
N SER A 50 -19.02 3.00 14.87
CA SER A 50 -19.25 1.67 14.35
C SER A 50 -19.29 1.74 12.82
N LEU A 51 -18.14 1.52 12.18
CA LEU A 51 -18.02 1.38 10.72
C LEU A 51 -19.09 0.43 10.19
N SER A 52 -19.74 0.84 9.11
CA SER A 52 -20.71 0.03 8.38
C SER A 52 -20.07 -1.25 7.82
N GLU A 53 -20.89 -2.24 7.47
CA GLU A 53 -20.38 -3.49 6.90
C GLU A 53 -19.65 -3.27 5.57
N GLU A 54 -20.07 -2.28 4.77
CA GLU A 54 -19.40 -1.90 3.51
C GLU A 54 -18.03 -1.25 3.76
N GLU A 55 -17.93 -0.37 4.76
CA GLU A 55 -16.65 0.23 5.16
C GLU A 55 -15.67 -0.83 5.67
N ARG A 56 -16.14 -1.79 6.48
CA ARG A 56 -15.30 -2.91 6.96
C ARG A 56 -14.78 -3.77 5.81
N LYS A 57 -15.67 -4.17 4.88
CA LYS A 57 -15.29 -4.91 3.66
C LYS A 57 -14.30 -4.11 2.82
N SER A 58 -14.52 -2.80 2.64
CA SER A 58 -13.60 -1.92 1.91
C SER A 58 -12.21 -1.85 2.55
N VAL A 59 -12.12 -1.72 3.87
CA VAL A 59 -10.85 -1.73 4.63
C VAL A 59 -10.14 -3.07 4.48
N GLN A 60 -10.87 -4.19 4.58
CA GLN A 60 -10.33 -5.53 4.43
C GLN A 60 -9.77 -5.76 3.01
N CYS A 61 -10.52 -5.41 1.96
CA CYS A 61 -10.04 -5.52 0.58
C CYS A 61 -8.79 -4.65 0.32
N LYS A 62 -8.71 -3.45 0.92
CA LYS A 62 -7.51 -2.59 0.83
C LYS A 62 -6.30 -3.23 1.52
N ASN A 63 -6.48 -3.77 2.73
CA ASN A 63 -5.42 -4.46 3.47
C ASN A 63 -4.91 -5.69 2.70
N LEU A 64 -5.82 -6.51 2.15
CA LEU A 64 -5.45 -7.64 1.30
C LEU A 64 -4.66 -7.17 0.07
N THR A 65 -5.19 -6.21 -0.69
CA THR A 65 -4.52 -5.70 -1.91
C THR A 65 -3.10 -5.19 -1.61
N GLN A 66 -2.93 -4.45 -0.51
CA GLN A 66 -1.62 -3.96 -0.09
C GLN A 66 -0.66 -5.10 0.30
N THR A 67 -1.17 -6.13 1.00
CA THR A 67 -0.40 -7.32 1.36
C THR A 67 0.06 -8.09 0.13
N LEU A 68 -0.84 -8.32 -0.85
CA LEU A 68 -0.51 -8.99 -2.11
C LEU A 68 0.53 -8.19 -2.92
N GLN A 69 0.41 -6.86 -2.95
CA GLN A 69 1.37 -5.98 -3.62
C GLN A 69 2.76 -6.10 -2.97
N GLY A 70 2.84 -6.17 -1.63
CA GLY A 70 4.10 -6.40 -0.92
C GLY A 70 4.80 -7.70 -1.32
N ILE A 71 4.05 -8.81 -1.46
CA ILE A 71 4.59 -10.09 -1.95
C ILE A 71 5.08 -9.96 -3.39
N TYR A 72 4.32 -9.30 -4.26
CA TYR A 72 4.70 -9.06 -5.65
C TYR A 72 6.02 -8.27 -5.74
N ASP A 73 6.11 -7.16 -5.01
CA ASP A 73 7.27 -6.26 -4.99
C ASP A 73 8.54 -6.96 -4.50
N VAL A 74 8.44 -7.79 -3.46
CA VAL A 74 9.54 -8.64 -2.96
C VAL A 74 10.06 -9.59 -4.05
N ILE A 75 9.19 -10.12 -4.91
CA ILE A 75 9.62 -10.99 -6.01
C ILE A 75 10.22 -10.21 -7.17
N VAL A 76 9.57 -9.13 -7.65
CA VAL A 76 10.10 -8.36 -8.79
C VAL A 76 11.36 -7.57 -8.45
N SER A 77 11.63 -7.29 -7.17
CA SER A 77 12.87 -6.67 -6.71
C SER A 77 13.99 -7.67 -6.36
N SER A 78 13.70 -8.97 -6.32
CA SER A 78 14.66 -10.01 -5.91
C SER A 78 15.89 -10.09 -6.83
N LYS A 79 17.09 -10.06 -6.23
CA LYS A 79 18.38 -10.02 -6.94
C LYS A 79 19.22 -11.29 -6.72
N GLY A 80 19.94 -11.69 -7.76
CA GLY A 80 20.97 -12.71 -7.69
C GLY A 80 22.32 -12.16 -7.21
N SER A 81 23.30 -13.06 -7.04
CA SER A 81 24.63 -12.72 -6.53
C SER A 81 25.42 -11.72 -7.40
N SER A 82 25.09 -11.57 -8.69
CA SER A 82 25.65 -10.55 -9.58
C SER A 82 24.78 -9.29 -9.72
N GLY A 83 23.82 -9.08 -8.81
CA GLY A 83 22.98 -7.88 -8.71
C GLY A 83 21.84 -7.80 -9.73
N GLN A 84 21.71 -8.78 -10.62
CA GLN A 84 20.67 -8.88 -11.63
C GLN A 84 19.31 -9.27 -11.00
N THR A 85 18.23 -8.64 -11.46
CA THR A 85 16.87 -8.99 -11.04
C THR A 85 16.48 -10.38 -11.57
N LEU A 86 16.13 -11.29 -10.65
CA LEU A 86 15.85 -12.70 -10.97
C LEU A 86 14.50 -12.89 -11.67
N ALA A 87 13.53 -12.05 -11.36
CA ALA A 87 12.18 -12.09 -11.91
C ALA A 87 12.04 -11.43 -13.29
N ALA A 88 13.03 -10.69 -13.77
CA ALA A 88 12.95 -10.00 -15.07
C ALA A 88 12.60 -10.92 -16.27
N PRO A 89 13.10 -12.18 -16.36
CA PRO A 89 12.72 -13.11 -17.43
C PRO A 89 11.27 -13.63 -17.34
N LEU A 90 10.56 -13.39 -16.22
CA LEU A 90 9.20 -13.86 -15.93
C LEU A 90 8.13 -12.79 -16.17
N LEU A 91 8.50 -11.53 -16.42
CA LEU A 91 7.56 -10.43 -16.64
C LEU A 91 6.69 -10.65 -17.88
N ASN A 92 7.29 -10.94 -19.03
CA ASN A 92 6.60 -11.05 -20.31
C ASN A 92 6.76 -12.46 -20.90
N LEU A 93 6.31 -13.46 -20.15
CA LEU A 93 6.41 -14.87 -20.52
C LEU A 93 5.28 -15.27 -21.47
N CYS A 94 4.06 -14.77 -21.25
CA CYS A 94 2.87 -15.06 -22.05
C CYS A 94 3.00 -14.50 -23.47
N SER A 95 3.55 -13.29 -23.63
CA SER A 95 3.72 -12.65 -24.95
C SER A 95 4.80 -13.28 -25.85
N ARG A 96 5.56 -14.26 -25.35
CA ARG A 96 6.74 -14.78 -26.06
C ARG A 96 6.39 -15.94 -26.99
N LYS A 97 6.76 -15.85 -28.27
CA LYS A 97 6.46 -16.81 -29.36
C LYS A 97 6.63 -18.32 -29.06
N ARG A 98 7.48 -18.72 -28.09
CA ARG A 98 7.65 -20.14 -27.68
C ARG A 98 6.81 -20.58 -26.47
N SER A 99 6.17 -19.66 -25.74
CA SER A 99 5.37 -20.02 -24.55
C SER A 99 4.00 -20.58 -24.93
N GLY A 100 3.43 -20.13 -26.05
CA GLY A 100 2.37 -20.77 -26.85
C GLY A 100 0.98 -20.92 -26.20
N SER A 101 0.94 -20.98 -24.87
CA SER A 101 -0.25 -21.29 -24.05
C SER A 101 -0.04 -20.92 -22.57
N ALA A 102 1.02 -20.20 -22.20
CA ALA A 102 1.24 -19.83 -20.80
C ALA A 102 0.07 -18.91 -20.35
N PRO A 103 -0.75 -19.31 -19.35
CA PRO A 103 -1.97 -18.59 -19.03
C PRO A 103 -1.74 -17.34 -18.17
N VAL A 104 -0.59 -17.25 -17.48
CA VAL A 104 -0.25 -16.12 -16.62
C VAL A 104 1.27 -15.93 -16.52
N ASP A 105 1.70 -14.68 -16.48
CA ASP A 105 3.07 -14.22 -16.22
C ASP A 105 3.04 -13.05 -15.22
N LEU A 106 4.19 -12.52 -14.79
CA LEU A 106 4.19 -11.48 -13.74
C LEU A 106 3.51 -10.18 -14.18
N SER A 107 3.57 -9.80 -15.46
CA SER A 107 2.82 -8.63 -15.96
C SER A 107 1.31 -8.87 -15.90
N THR A 108 0.85 -10.06 -16.29
CA THR A 108 -0.57 -10.45 -16.25
C THR A 108 -1.08 -10.51 -14.80
N LEU A 109 -0.31 -11.12 -13.90
CA LEU A 109 -0.60 -11.23 -12.47
C LEU A 109 -0.61 -9.85 -11.78
N GLN A 110 0.30 -8.94 -12.16
CA GLN A 110 0.27 -7.55 -11.69
C GLN A 110 -1.00 -6.83 -12.15
N HIS A 111 -1.39 -6.97 -13.41
CA HIS A 111 -2.63 -6.38 -13.92
C HIS A 111 -3.86 -6.92 -13.17
N GLN A 112 -3.92 -8.22 -12.91
CA GLN A 112 -5.02 -8.86 -12.17
C GLN A 112 -5.09 -8.38 -10.72
N LEU A 113 -3.95 -8.23 -10.04
CA LEU A 113 -3.84 -7.64 -8.71
C LEU A 113 -4.34 -6.19 -8.69
N LEU A 114 -3.82 -5.33 -9.57
CA LEU A 114 -4.23 -3.92 -9.64
C LEU A 114 -5.70 -3.73 -10.05
N SER A 115 -6.29 -4.71 -10.74
CA SER A 115 -7.71 -4.76 -11.07
C SER A 115 -8.60 -5.24 -9.90
N GLY A 116 -8.01 -5.67 -8.78
CA GLY A 116 -8.73 -6.20 -7.62
C GLY A 116 -9.32 -7.61 -7.81
N LEU A 117 -8.81 -8.40 -8.76
CA LEU A 117 -9.35 -9.75 -9.07
C LEU A 117 -8.97 -10.83 -8.04
N TYR A 118 -8.05 -10.53 -7.11
CA TYR A 118 -7.63 -11.45 -6.06
C TYR A 118 -8.34 -11.14 -4.74
N GLU A 119 -9.46 -11.83 -4.51
CA GLU A 119 -10.25 -11.74 -3.27
C GLU A 119 -9.66 -12.56 -2.11
N SER A 120 -8.61 -13.35 -2.35
CA SER A 120 -7.89 -14.11 -1.33
C SER A 120 -6.40 -14.29 -1.63
N LEU A 121 -5.62 -14.58 -0.59
CA LEU A 121 -4.20 -14.94 -0.72
C LEU A 121 -4.01 -16.24 -1.53
N ASP A 122 -4.91 -17.22 -1.38
CA ASP A 122 -4.86 -18.49 -2.10
C ASP A 122 -5.04 -18.34 -3.61
N ALA A 123 -5.91 -17.41 -4.04
CA ALA A 123 -6.13 -17.13 -5.46
C ALA A 123 -4.85 -16.57 -6.11
N PHE A 124 -4.22 -15.58 -5.46
CA PHE A 124 -2.93 -15.04 -5.85
C PHE A 124 -1.82 -16.10 -5.80
N HIS A 125 -1.81 -16.95 -4.78
CA HIS A 125 -0.84 -18.04 -4.63
C HIS A 125 -0.91 -19.04 -5.79
N SER A 126 -2.12 -19.44 -6.17
CA SER A 126 -2.36 -20.35 -7.31
C SER A 126 -1.74 -19.80 -8.60
N ASP A 127 -1.96 -18.53 -8.92
CA ASP A 127 -1.40 -17.91 -10.12
C ASP A 127 0.11 -17.70 -10.03
N MET A 128 0.64 -17.32 -8.87
CA MET A 128 2.08 -17.18 -8.67
C MET A 128 2.82 -18.50 -8.90
N LEU A 129 2.26 -19.63 -8.44
CA LEU A 129 2.80 -20.96 -8.73
C LEU A 129 2.72 -21.30 -10.23
N LYS A 130 1.65 -20.93 -10.93
CA LYS A 130 1.53 -21.10 -12.40
C LYS A 130 2.60 -20.31 -13.14
N VAL A 131 2.94 -19.09 -12.73
CA VAL A 131 4.05 -18.31 -13.31
C VAL A 131 5.37 -19.09 -13.22
N PHE A 132 5.71 -19.61 -12.03
CA PHE A 132 6.96 -20.37 -11.85
C PHE A 132 6.98 -21.66 -12.69
N GLN A 133 5.87 -22.42 -12.72
CA GLN A 133 5.75 -23.63 -13.55
C GLN A 133 5.88 -23.31 -15.05
N CYS A 134 5.29 -22.20 -15.52
CA CYS A 134 5.40 -21.76 -16.90
C CYS A 134 6.84 -21.36 -17.24
N ALA A 135 7.55 -20.68 -16.33
CA ALA A 135 8.95 -20.34 -16.50
C ALA A 135 9.85 -21.59 -16.58
N GLU A 136 9.67 -22.55 -15.68
CA GLU A 136 10.43 -23.81 -15.68
C GLU A 136 10.17 -24.63 -16.95
N LYS A 137 8.91 -24.70 -17.42
CA LYS A 137 8.55 -25.35 -18.70
C LYS A 137 9.11 -24.61 -19.92
N TYR A 138 9.19 -23.28 -19.87
CA TYR A 138 9.68 -22.46 -20.98
C TYR A 138 11.21 -22.50 -21.11
N TYR A 139 11.93 -22.32 -20.00
CA TYR A 139 13.40 -22.19 -19.98
C TYR A 139 14.12 -23.51 -19.72
N GLY A 140 13.46 -24.48 -19.09
CA GLY A 140 14.08 -25.70 -18.54
C GLY A 140 14.70 -25.48 -17.17
N CYS A 141 14.58 -26.46 -16.28
CA CYS A 141 15.08 -26.41 -14.90
C CYS A 141 16.61 -26.23 -14.82
N GLU A 142 17.37 -26.78 -15.76
CA GLU A 142 18.84 -26.67 -15.81
C GLU A 142 19.34 -25.32 -16.33
N SER A 143 18.48 -24.48 -16.92
CA SER A 143 18.86 -23.16 -17.43
C SER A 143 19.26 -22.19 -16.31
N SER A 144 19.92 -21.07 -16.66
CA SER A 144 20.21 -20.00 -15.71
C SER A 144 18.94 -19.46 -15.03
N VAL A 145 17.85 -19.32 -15.79
CA VAL A 145 16.55 -18.89 -15.26
C VAL A 145 15.94 -19.98 -14.36
N GLY A 146 15.98 -21.24 -14.79
CA GLY A 146 15.50 -22.39 -14.01
C GLY A 146 16.19 -22.52 -12.65
N ARG A 147 17.52 -22.37 -12.61
CA ARG A 147 18.28 -22.36 -11.34
C ARG A 147 17.88 -21.21 -10.41
N ASN A 148 17.59 -20.03 -10.96
CA ASN A 148 17.11 -18.89 -10.18
C ASN A 148 15.71 -19.12 -9.57
N MET A 149 14.90 -20.04 -10.12
CA MET A 149 13.56 -20.33 -9.58
C MET A 149 13.60 -20.87 -8.15
N LYS A 150 14.65 -21.62 -7.76
CA LYS A 150 14.79 -22.09 -6.37
C LYS A 150 14.83 -20.92 -5.39
N GLN A 151 15.65 -19.90 -5.67
CA GLN A 151 15.76 -18.70 -4.84
C GLN A 151 14.45 -17.88 -4.84
N LEU A 152 13.80 -17.72 -6.00
CA LEU A 152 12.51 -17.02 -6.06
C LEU A 152 11.39 -17.75 -5.29
N ARG A 153 11.36 -19.09 -5.33
CA ARG A 153 10.39 -19.91 -4.57
C ARG A 153 10.61 -19.79 -3.06
N GLU A 154 11.86 -19.73 -2.61
CA GLU A 154 12.23 -19.52 -1.20
C GLU A 154 11.82 -18.13 -0.70
N VAL A 155 12.20 -17.08 -1.44
CA VAL A 155 11.78 -15.69 -1.17
C VAL A 155 10.25 -15.57 -1.15
N TYR A 156 9.58 -16.21 -2.10
CA TYR A 156 8.12 -16.23 -2.18
C TYR A 156 7.47 -16.94 -0.99
N HIS A 157 7.98 -18.10 -0.60
CA HIS A 157 7.44 -18.86 0.53
C HIS A 157 7.49 -18.05 1.82
N ASN A 158 8.63 -17.40 2.11
CA ASN A 158 8.80 -16.56 3.29
C ASN A 158 7.81 -15.37 3.28
N ALA A 159 7.71 -14.65 2.15
CA ALA A 159 6.77 -13.54 2.01
C ALA A 159 5.30 -13.99 2.13
N HIS A 160 4.96 -15.19 1.64
CA HIS A 160 3.62 -15.76 1.76
C HIS A 160 3.28 -16.18 3.20
N GLN A 161 4.20 -16.78 3.95
CA GLN A 161 3.96 -17.15 5.36
C GLN A 161 3.80 -15.90 6.25
N GLU A 162 4.60 -14.87 6.00
CA GLU A 162 4.47 -13.56 6.65
C GLU A 162 3.10 -12.93 6.35
N ALA A 163 2.71 -12.86 5.07
CA ALA A 163 1.42 -12.36 4.65
C ALA A 163 0.22 -13.14 5.23
N LEU A 164 0.31 -14.47 5.29
CA LEU A 164 -0.71 -15.32 5.90
C LEU A 164 -0.89 -14.96 7.38
N THR A 165 0.22 -14.77 8.11
CA THR A 165 0.21 -14.35 9.51
C THR A 165 -0.44 -12.96 9.68
N GLN A 166 -0.11 -12.00 8.81
CA GLN A 166 -0.70 -10.66 8.84
C GLN A 166 -2.21 -10.67 8.55
N ILE A 167 -2.66 -11.42 7.55
CA ILE A 167 -4.09 -11.53 7.20
C ILE A 167 -4.89 -12.22 8.32
N THR A 168 -4.36 -13.30 8.91
CA THR A 168 -5.01 -14.00 10.02
C THR A 168 -5.14 -13.14 11.28
N ASN A 169 -4.18 -12.24 11.55
CA ASN A 169 -4.22 -11.35 12.72
C ASN A 169 -5.19 -10.15 12.57
N VAL A 170 -5.79 -9.96 11.38
CA VAL A 170 -6.72 -8.85 11.06
C VAL A 170 -8.17 -9.35 10.94
N LEU A 171 -8.39 -10.67 10.97
CA LEU A 171 -9.68 -11.37 10.91
C LEU A 171 -10.24 -11.70 12.30
#